data_AF-A0AA39SPT6-F1
#
_entry.id   AF-A0AA39SPT6-F1
#
_cell.length_a   1.000
_cell.length_b   1.000
_cell.length_c   1.000
_cell.angle_alpha   90.00
_cell.angle_beta   90.00
_cell.angle_gamma   90.00
#
_symmetry.space_group_name_H-M   'P 1'
#
loop_
_entity.id
_entity.type
_entity.pdbx_description
1 polymer ?
#
loop_
_entity_poly.entity_id
_entity_poly.type
_entity_poly.pdbx_seq_one_letter_code
_entity_poly.pdbx_strand_id
1 'polypeptide(L)'
;MFDILSSLAQIVGLPFPPPYLGLSDMENKTLRTGVNYASGGCGILSVGKNSLGSCLPFYKQIDNFEITIKNLKKRFRSKERLAHYLSKSLLFIDIGNVDMSNDYDGFGSTIYLKYTVRQYAQIVSKEFFKSLKRLYKLGARKFLVNNLGAIGCIPALENGPIHKTLCAKKANMRAIEYNKILSKMLPKVQSSLPGSKIALGDAYKVLMDAVTFPALYG
;
A
#
# COMPACT_ATOMS: atom_id res chain seq x y z
N MET A 1 7.18 16.40 -8.10
CA MET A 1 6.13 15.40 -8.41
C MET A 1 5.27 15.27 -7.16
N PHE A 2 4.03 15.79 -7.19
CA PHE A 2 3.09 15.62 -6.08
C PHE A 2 2.45 14.23 -6.20
N ASP A 3 2.84 13.32 -5.32
CA ASP A 3 2.19 12.02 -5.20
C ASP A 3 0.97 12.10 -4.26
N ILE A 4 0.14 11.05 -4.26
CA ILE A 4 -1.07 11.00 -3.42
C ILE A 4 -0.77 11.16 -1.92
N LEU A 5 0.41 10.72 -1.47
CA LEU A 5 0.86 10.86 -0.09
C LEU A 5 1.14 12.32 0.27
N SER A 6 1.76 13.08 -0.64
CA SER A 6 2.01 14.52 -0.48
C SER A 6 0.71 15.31 -0.43
N SER A 7 -0.25 15.00 -1.32
CA SER A 7 -1.58 15.62 -1.29
C SER A 7 -2.34 15.30 0.00
N LEU A 8 -2.29 14.05 0.45
CA LEU A 8 -2.90 13.66 1.72
C LEU A 8 -2.28 14.43 2.88
N ALA A 9 -0.95 14.52 2.95
CA ALA A 9 -0.24 15.26 3.99
C ALA A 9 -0.68 16.73 4.01
N GLN A 10 -0.81 17.38 2.85
CA GLN A 10 -1.30 18.75 2.75
C GLN A 10 -2.74 18.90 3.28
N ILE A 11 -3.66 18.01 2.88
CA ILE A 11 -5.07 18.04 3.30
C ILE A 11 -5.20 17.94 4.83
N VAL A 12 -4.36 17.11 5.46
CA VAL A 12 -4.40 16.90 6.92
C VAL A 12 -3.47 17.85 7.70
N GLY A 13 -2.88 18.85 7.03
CA GLY A 13 -2.01 19.86 7.67
C GLY A 13 -0.69 19.30 8.20
N LEU A 14 -0.15 18.24 7.59
CA LEU A 14 1.12 17.61 7.95
C LEU A 14 2.22 17.95 6.93
N PRO A 15 3.49 18.00 7.36
CA PRO A 15 4.62 18.14 6.44
C PRO A 15 4.75 16.92 5.53
N PHE A 16 5.34 17.12 4.35
CA PHE A 16 5.58 16.03 3.41
C PHE A 16 6.55 15.00 4.00
N PRO A 17 6.20 13.71 3.98
CA PRO A 17 7.05 12.68 4.54
C PRO A 17 8.22 12.38 3.59
N PRO A 18 9.49 12.58 4.01
CA PRO A 18 10.65 12.23 3.19
C PRO A 18 10.73 10.72 2.93
N PRO A 19 11.33 10.28 1.81
CA PRO A 19 11.57 8.87 1.54
C PRO A 19 12.58 8.29 2.53
N TYR A 20 12.25 7.16 3.16
CA TYR A 20 13.10 6.52 4.19
C TYR A 20 14.53 6.25 3.72
N LEU A 21 14.69 5.75 2.49
CA LEU A 21 16.01 5.43 1.92
C LEU A 21 16.84 6.67 1.56
N GLY A 22 16.24 7.85 1.53
CA GLY A 22 16.94 9.13 1.30
C GLY A 22 17.39 9.82 2.59
N LEU A 23 17.03 9.28 3.76
CA LEU A 23 17.37 9.89 5.05
C LEU A 23 18.82 9.60 5.43
N SER A 24 19.55 10.64 5.84
CA SER A 24 20.81 10.49 6.55
C SER A 24 20.61 9.86 7.93
N ASP A 25 21.70 9.35 8.52
CA ASP A 25 21.70 8.85 9.90
C ASP A 25 21.25 9.89 10.92
N MET A 26 21.56 11.16 10.67
CA MET A 26 21.15 12.26 11.54
C MET A 26 19.65 12.48 11.45
N GLU A 27 19.09 12.56 10.25
CA GLU A 27 17.64 12.73 10.04
C GLU A 27 16.87 11.55 10.62
N ASN A 28 17.36 10.32 10.43
CA ASN A 28 16.77 9.12 11.03
C ASN A 28 16.71 9.16 12.57
N LYS A 29 17.63 9.88 13.23
CA LYS A 29 17.65 10.07 14.69
C LYS A 29 16.78 11.24 15.14
N THR A 30 16.72 12.31 14.35
CA THR A 30 16.04 13.57 14.72
C THR A 30 14.59 13.65 14.26
N LEU A 31 14.15 12.73 13.39
CA LEU A 31 12.83 12.73 12.77
C LEU A 31 11.68 12.94 13.76
N ARG A 32 10.82 13.95 13.49
CA ARG A 32 9.63 14.29 14.29
C ARG A 32 8.34 14.26 13.45
N THR A 33 8.45 13.94 12.17
CA THR A 33 7.37 14.00 11.17
C THR A 33 7.05 12.62 10.62
N GLY A 34 6.18 12.51 9.61
CA GLY A 34 5.97 11.26 8.89
C GLY A 34 7.20 10.86 8.06
N VAL A 35 7.24 9.60 7.62
CA VAL A 35 8.25 9.04 6.71
C VAL A 35 7.55 8.22 5.63
N ASN A 36 8.02 8.31 4.40
CA ASN A 36 7.54 7.50 3.30
C ASN A 36 8.40 6.23 3.16
N TYR A 37 7.81 5.07 3.44
CA TYR A 37 8.47 3.77 3.31
C TYR A 37 8.15 3.06 1.99
N ALA A 38 7.34 3.67 1.12
CA ALA A 38 6.89 3.05 -0.11
C ALA A 38 8.06 2.79 -1.06
N SER A 39 7.99 1.67 -1.78
CA SER A 39 8.91 1.31 -2.85
C SER A 39 8.09 0.88 -4.05
N GLY A 40 8.28 1.58 -5.18
CA GLY A 40 7.66 1.22 -6.44
C GLY A 40 8.08 -0.17 -6.93
N GLY A 41 7.18 -0.82 -7.67
CA GLY A 41 7.46 -2.10 -8.35
C GLY A 41 7.45 -3.35 -7.47
N CYS A 42 7.02 -3.24 -6.20
CA CYS A 42 6.92 -4.36 -5.28
C CYS A 42 5.51 -4.53 -4.72
N GLY A 43 5.19 -5.77 -4.35
CA GLY A 43 3.90 -6.17 -3.82
C GLY A 43 3.86 -6.44 -2.32
N ILE A 44 2.71 -6.95 -1.90
CA ILE A 44 2.46 -7.53 -0.57
C ILE A 44 3.26 -8.82 -0.42
N LEU A 45 3.24 -9.67 -1.44
CA LEU A 45 3.97 -10.92 -1.46
C LEU A 45 5.45 -10.68 -1.73
N SER A 46 6.31 -11.48 -1.10
CA SER A 46 7.76 -11.50 -1.37
C SER A 46 8.05 -12.27 -2.65
N VAL A 47 7.69 -11.70 -3.80
CA VAL A 47 7.88 -12.35 -5.10
C VAL A 47 8.87 -11.59 -5.96
N GLY A 48 10.04 -12.20 -6.15
CA GLY A 48 11.00 -11.94 -7.23
C GLY A 48 11.72 -10.59 -7.21
N LYS A 49 12.95 -10.57 -7.74
CA LYS A 49 13.55 -9.32 -8.23
C LYS A 49 12.68 -8.85 -9.40
N ASN A 50 12.25 -7.59 -9.41
CA ASN A 50 11.61 -7.03 -10.60
C ASN A 50 12.69 -6.63 -11.63
N SER A 51 12.29 -6.45 -12.88
CA SER A 51 13.18 -6.02 -13.98
C SER A 51 13.74 -4.60 -13.82
N LEU A 52 13.23 -3.84 -12.84
CA LEU A 52 13.61 -2.45 -12.53
C LEU A 52 14.67 -2.36 -11.41
N GLY A 53 15.11 -3.47 -10.83
CA GLY A 53 16.13 -3.53 -9.78
C GLY A 53 15.63 -4.17 -8.48
N SER A 54 16.22 -3.75 -7.35
CA SER A 54 15.76 -4.18 -6.02
C SER A 54 14.63 -3.27 -5.53
N CYS A 55 13.40 -3.78 -5.48
CA CYS A 55 12.30 -3.11 -4.79
C CYS A 55 12.13 -3.67 -3.36
N LEU A 56 11.49 -2.91 -2.48
CA LEU A 56 11.17 -3.34 -1.12
C LEU A 56 9.75 -3.90 -1.04
N PRO A 57 9.56 -5.22 -0.91
CA PRO A 57 8.23 -5.80 -0.66
C PRO A 57 7.67 -5.29 0.67
N PHE A 58 6.36 -5.38 0.87
CA PHE A 58 5.69 -4.71 1.98
C PHE A 58 6.31 -5.02 3.35
N TYR A 59 6.72 -6.27 3.59
CA TYR A 59 7.35 -6.66 4.86
C TYR A 59 8.68 -5.92 5.11
N LYS A 60 9.48 -5.61 4.08
CA LYS A 60 10.71 -4.81 4.20
C LYS A 60 10.41 -3.35 4.50
N GLN A 61 9.34 -2.81 3.92
CA GLN A 61 8.86 -1.46 4.26
C GLN A 61 8.46 -1.39 5.74
N ILE A 62 7.83 -2.46 6.26
CA ILE A 62 7.51 -2.59 7.70
C ILE A 62 8.77 -2.78 8.55
N ASP A 63 9.80 -3.50 8.07
CA ASP A 63 11.10 -3.61 8.75
C ASP A 63 11.72 -2.22 8.95
N ASN A 64 11.68 -1.37 7.92
CA ASN A 64 12.17 0.00 7.99
C ASN A 64 11.38 0.84 9.01
N PHE A 65 10.04 0.70 9.02
CA PHE A 65 9.20 1.34 10.04
C PHE A 65 9.55 0.88 11.47
N GLU A 66 9.81 -0.42 11.65
CA GLU A 66 10.26 -0.96 12.93
C GLU A 66 11.60 -0.38 13.37
N ILE A 67 12.54 -0.17 12.45
CA ILE A 67 13.82 0.51 12.72
C ILE A 67 13.57 1.96 13.17
N THR A 68 12.69 2.70 12.49
CA THR A 68 12.29 4.05 12.92
C THR A 68 11.75 4.04 14.35
N ILE A 69 10.89 3.08 14.70
CA ILE A 69 10.38 2.95 16.08
C ILE A 69 11.50 2.63 17.07
N LYS A 70 12.47 1.78 16.72
CA LYS A 70 13.64 1.48 17.57
C LYS A 70 14.47 2.73 17.84
N ASN A 71 14.62 3.62 16.86
CA ASN A 71 15.30 4.90 17.05
C ASN A 71 14.48 5.87 17.90
N LEU A 72 13.16 5.96 17.66
CA LEU A 72 12.25 6.78 18.46
C LEU A 72 12.24 6.36 19.93
N LYS A 73 12.29 5.06 20.24
CA LYS A 73 12.34 4.56 21.64
C LYS A 73 13.40 5.27 22.49
N LYS A 74 14.56 5.61 21.92
CA LYS A 74 15.65 6.30 22.63
C LYS A 74 15.29 7.73 23.08
N ARG A 75 14.20 8.30 22.56
CA ARG A 75 13.76 9.68 22.81
C ARG A 75 12.58 9.79 23.77
N PHE A 76 11.93 8.67 24.11
CA PHE A 76 10.79 8.66 25.02
C PHE A 76 11.23 8.12 26.39
N ARG A 77 10.78 8.80 27.46
CA ARG A 77 11.08 8.41 28.85
C ARG A 77 10.36 7.15 29.31
N SER A 78 9.34 6.68 28.57
CA SER A 78 8.57 5.49 28.91
C SER A 78 7.95 4.84 27.66
N LYS A 79 7.60 3.56 27.77
CA LYS A 79 6.95 2.81 26.68
C LYS A 79 5.54 3.32 26.39
N GLU A 80 4.84 3.78 27.42
CA GLU A 80 3.46 4.28 27.36
C GLU A 80 3.40 5.58 26.56
N ARG A 81 4.36 6.50 26.79
CA ARG A 81 4.46 7.75 26.02
C ARG A 81 4.74 7.49 24.54
N LEU A 82 5.62 6.52 24.24
CA LEU A 82 5.87 6.11 22.86
C LEU A 82 4.62 5.48 22.23
N ALA A 83 3.93 4.59 22.96
CA ALA A 83 2.72 3.95 22.46
C ALA A 83 1.62 4.99 22.17
N HIS A 84 1.45 6.00 23.04
CA HIS A 84 0.54 7.12 22.82
C HIS A 84 0.95 8.00 21.65
N TYR A 85 2.25 8.19 21.43
CA TYR A 85 2.75 8.91 20.26
C TYR A 85 2.42 8.16 18.97
N LEU A 86 2.74 6.85 18.90
CA LEU A 86 2.50 6.01 17.73
C LEU A 86 1.01 5.79 17.44
N SER A 87 0.16 5.75 18.46
CA SER A 87 -1.29 5.60 18.28
C SER A 87 -1.94 6.82 17.60
N LYS A 88 -1.29 7.99 17.66
CA LYS A 88 -1.76 9.21 17.00
C LYS A 88 -1.42 9.25 15.51
N SER A 89 -0.36 8.55 15.09
CA SER A 89 0.10 8.50 13.69
C SER A 89 -0.95 7.88 12.77
N LEU A 90 -1.05 8.41 11.55
CA LEU A 90 -1.84 7.85 10.45
C LEU A 90 -0.92 7.07 9.51
N LEU A 91 -1.20 5.79 9.29
CA LEU A 91 -0.54 4.99 8.28
C LEU A 91 -1.40 4.96 7.02
N PHE A 92 -0.91 5.62 5.97
CA PHE A 92 -1.47 5.49 4.63
C PHE A 92 -0.83 4.30 3.91
N ILE A 93 -1.64 3.42 3.35
CA ILE A 93 -1.21 2.17 2.74
C ILE A 93 -1.87 2.04 1.36
N ASP A 94 -1.06 2.06 0.32
CA ASP A 94 -1.45 1.79 -1.06
C ASP A 94 -0.48 0.75 -1.64
N ILE A 95 -0.92 -0.51 -1.68
CA ILE A 95 -0.09 -1.65 -2.07
C ILE A 95 -0.97 -2.82 -2.54
N GLY A 96 -0.41 -3.69 -3.38
CA GLY A 96 -1.12 -4.87 -3.91
C GLY A 96 -1.41 -4.79 -5.41
N ASN A 97 -1.27 -3.61 -6.02
CA ASN A 97 -1.49 -3.42 -7.45
C ASN A 97 -0.54 -4.33 -8.26
N VAL A 98 0.74 -4.37 -7.89
CA VAL A 98 1.75 -5.24 -8.53
C VAL A 98 1.36 -6.72 -8.39
N ASP A 99 0.99 -7.19 -7.19
CA ASP A 99 0.60 -8.59 -6.97
C ASP A 99 -0.52 -9.03 -7.92
N MET A 100 -1.54 -8.19 -8.08
CA MET A 100 -2.70 -8.52 -8.91
C MET A 100 -2.52 -8.19 -10.40
N SER A 101 -1.42 -7.52 -10.79
CA SER A 101 -1.07 -7.16 -12.18
C SER A 101 -0.25 -8.24 -12.91
N ASN A 102 0.29 -9.22 -12.19
CA ASN A 102 1.29 -10.25 -12.59
C ASN A 102 1.01 -11.07 -13.89
N ASP A 103 -0.12 -10.86 -14.57
CA ASP A 103 -0.48 -11.54 -15.82
C ASP A 103 0.15 -10.89 -17.07
N TYR A 104 0.72 -9.68 -16.97
CA TYR A 104 0.93 -8.84 -18.16
C TYR A 104 2.33 -8.28 -18.38
N ASP A 105 3.21 -8.34 -17.39
CA ASP A 105 4.53 -7.72 -17.45
C ASP A 105 5.66 -8.74 -17.59
N GLY A 106 5.40 -10.05 -17.43
CA GLY A 106 6.44 -11.08 -17.49
C GLY A 106 7.45 -11.01 -16.32
N PHE A 107 7.20 -10.15 -15.33
CA PHE A 107 8.10 -9.87 -14.20
C PHE A 107 7.54 -10.36 -12.86
N GLY A 108 6.28 -10.79 -12.83
CA GLY A 108 5.61 -11.40 -11.69
C GLY A 108 5.98 -12.87 -11.44
N SER A 109 5.82 -13.33 -10.20
CA SER A 109 5.97 -14.76 -9.89
C SER A 109 4.91 -15.60 -10.59
N THR A 110 5.31 -16.69 -11.23
CA THR A 110 4.41 -17.67 -11.88
C THR A 110 3.47 -18.41 -10.92
N ILE A 111 3.57 -18.17 -9.61
CA ILE A 111 2.72 -18.76 -8.60
C ILE A 111 1.22 -18.50 -8.86
N TYR A 112 0.85 -17.36 -9.47
CA TYR A 112 -0.54 -17.07 -9.81
C TYR A 112 -1.12 -18.07 -10.81
N LEU A 113 -0.31 -18.68 -11.69
CA LEU A 113 -0.77 -19.66 -12.69
C LEU A 113 -1.35 -20.92 -12.06
N LYS A 114 -1.04 -21.18 -10.78
CA LYS A 114 -1.52 -22.35 -10.03
C LYS A 114 -2.88 -22.13 -9.38
N TYR A 115 -3.43 -20.91 -9.43
CA TYR A 115 -4.62 -20.53 -8.68
C TYR A 115 -5.62 -19.80 -9.58
N THR A 116 -6.90 -19.96 -9.28
CA THR A 116 -7.92 -19.03 -9.79
C THR A 116 -7.65 -17.62 -9.28
N VAL A 117 -8.12 -16.59 -10.00
CA VAL A 117 -8.00 -15.18 -9.58
C VAL A 117 -8.46 -14.97 -8.13
N ARG A 118 -9.59 -15.58 -7.76
CA ARG A 118 -10.14 -15.49 -6.40
C ARG A 118 -9.24 -16.15 -5.35
N GLN A 119 -8.73 -17.35 -5.61
CA GLN A 119 -7.81 -18.05 -4.69
C GLN A 119 -6.52 -17.24 -4.50
N TYR A 120 -5.97 -16.69 -5.59
CA TYR A 120 -4.78 -15.86 -5.52
C TYR A 120 -5.03 -14.56 -4.73
N ALA A 121 -6.13 -13.87 -5.00
CA ALA A 121 -6.54 -12.68 -4.23
C ALA A 121 -6.71 -12.98 -2.73
N GLN A 122 -7.23 -14.17 -2.38
CA GLN A 122 -7.30 -14.62 -0.98
C GLN A 122 -5.92 -14.80 -0.36
N ILE A 123 -4.95 -15.35 -1.08
CA ILE A 123 -3.55 -15.49 -0.61
C ILE A 123 -2.96 -14.11 -0.33
N VAL A 124 -3.03 -13.20 -1.31
CA VAL A 124 -2.53 -11.82 -1.17
C VAL A 124 -3.20 -11.11 0.02
N SER A 125 -4.53 -11.22 0.16
CA SER A 125 -5.27 -10.61 1.28
C SER A 125 -4.88 -11.18 2.65
N LYS A 126 -4.57 -12.49 2.73
CA LYS A 126 -4.15 -13.14 3.98
C LYS A 126 -2.78 -12.63 4.41
N GLU A 127 -1.85 -12.46 3.48
CA GLU A 127 -0.54 -11.85 3.78
C GLU A 127 -0.69 -10.37 4.15
N PHE A 128 -1.56 -9.62 3.47
CA PHE A 128 -1.86 -8.24 3.85
C PHE A 128 -2.40 -8.13 5.27
N PHE A 129 -3.30 -9.03 5.67
CA PHE A 129 -3.81 -9.08 7.04
C PHE A 129 -2.69 -9.34 8.07
N LYS A 130 -1.75 -10.23 7.78
CA LYS A 130 -0.58 -10.45 8.65
C LYS A 130 0.25 -9.17 8.79
N SER A 131 0.44 -8.43 7.70
CA SER A 131 1.13 -7.14 7.70
C SER A 131 0.42 -6.08 8.55
N LEU A 132 -0.92 -5.95 8.43
CA LEU A 132 -1.70 -5.05 9.29
C LEU A 132 -1.57 -5.41 10.78
N LYS A 133 -1.64 -6.71 11.11
CA LYS A 133 -1.40 -7.20 12.47
C LYS A 133 0.00 -6.85 12.98
N ARG A 134 1.02 -6.96 12.13
CA ARG A 134 2.39 -6.58 12.48
C ARG A 134 2.52 -5.09 12.76
N LEU A 135 1.97 -4.23 11.89
CA LEU A 135 1.94 -2.78 12.10
C LEU A 135 1.21 -2.40 13.40
N TYR A 136 0.10 -3.06 13.70
CA TYR A 136 -0.63 -2.86 14.96
C TYR A 136 0.22 -3.24 16.18
N LYS A 137 0.93 -4.38 16.13
CA LYS A 137 1.88 -4.80 17.20
C LYS A 137 3.02 -3.78 17.39
N LEU A 138 3.39 -3.07 16.32
CA LEU A 138 4.39 -2.00 16.37
C LEU A 138 3.86 -0.68 16.95
N GLY A 139 2.55 -0.56 17.21
CA GLY A 139 1.95 0.60 17.88
C GLY A 139 1.00 1.43 17.00
N ALA A 140 0.89 1.11 15.70
CA ALA A 140 -0.03 1.81 14.81
C ALA A 140 -1.49 1.54 15.22
N ARG A 141 -2.32 2.59 15.16
CA ARG A 141 -3.76 2.49 15.47
C ARG A 141 -4.66 3.07 14.40
N LYS A 142 -4.19 4.00 13.56
CA LYS A 142 -4.99 4.59 12.47
C LYS A 142 -4.42 4.17 11.13
N PHE A 143 -5.27 3.58 10.29
CA PHE A 143 -4.90 3.08 8.98
C PHE A 143 -5.86 3.67 7.93
N LEU A 144 -5.31 4.25 6.88
CA LEU A 144 -6.03 4.55 5.65
C LEU A 144 -5.48 3.60 4.58
N VAL A 145 -6.29 2.63 4.18
CA VAL A 145 -5.93 1.59 3.23
C VAL A 145 -6.66 1.86 1.92
N ASN A 146 -5.93 2.07 0.84
CA ASN A 146 -6.54 2.09 -0.49
C ASN A 146 -6.84 0.66 -0.96
N ASN A 147 -7.98 0.49 -1.62
CA ASN A 147 -8.19 -0.67 -2.49
C ASN A 147 -7.31 -0.55 -3.75
N LEU A 148 -7.25 -1.61 -4.55
CA LEU A 148 -6.49 -1.58 -5.80
C LEU A 148 -7.11 -0.62 -6.79
N GLY A 149 -6.27 0.11 -7.51
CA GLY A 149 -6.71 0.99 -8.59
C GLY A 149 -7.26 0.23 -9.79
N ALA A 150 -7.68 0.98 -10.81
CA ALA A 150 -8.09 0.44 -12.10
C ALA A 150 -6.88 -0.10 -12.89
N ILE A 151 -6.31 -1.23 -12.45
CA ILE A 151 -5.08 -1.82 -12.99
C ILE A 151 -5.10 -1.95 -14.52
N GLY A 152 -6.25 -2.31 -15.09
CA GLY A 152 -6.38 -2.48 -16.54
C GLY A 152 -6.25 -1.18 -17.35
N CYS A 153 -6.31 -0.02 -16.70
CA CYS A 153 -6.13 1.30 -17.32
C CYS A 153 -4.70 1.82 -17.16
N ILE A 154 -3.74 0.95 -16.80
CA ILE A 154 -2.32 1.29 -16.82
C ILE A 154 -1.88 1.32 -18.28
N PRO A 155 -1.22 2.39 -18.78
CA PRO A 155 -0.88 2.54 -20.21
C PRO A 155 -0.10 1.37 -20.83
N ALA A 156 0.73 0.69 -20.04
CA ALA A 156 1.46 -0.51 -20.47
C ALA A 156 0.54 -1.69 -20.83
N LEU A 157 -0.67 -1.74 -20.25
CA LEU A 157 -1.68 -2.78 -20.49
C LEU A 157 -2.66 -2.39 -21.60
N GLU A 158 -2.83 -1.09 -21.82
CA GLU A 158 -3.70 -0.55 -22.87
C GLU A 158 -3.11 -0.76 -24.27
N ASN A 159 -1.78 -0.58 -24.43
CA ASN A 159 -1.10 -0.62 -25.72
C ASN A 159 -0.69 -2.04 -26.20
N GLY A 160 -1.24 -3.10 -25.60
CA GLY A 160 -1.02 -4.46 -26.09
C GLY A 160 -1.67 -4.68 -27.47
N PRO A 161 -1.12 -5.55 -28.35
CA PRO A 161 -1.60 -5.75 -29.73
C PRO A 161 -3.06 -6.27 -29.85
N ILE A 162 -3.73 -6.54 -28.71
CA ILE A 162 -5.03 -7.19 -28.60
C ILE A 162 -6.12 -6.22 -28.09
N HIS A 163 -5.79 -5.01 -27.63
CA HIS A 163 -6.74 -4.14 -26.92
C HIS A 163 -7.06 -2.84 -27.68
N LYS A 164 -8.29 -2.76 -28.24
CA LYS A 164 -8.92 -1.54 -28.79
C LYS A 164 -9.84 -0.84 -27.79
N THR A 165 -9.67 -1.10 -26.49
CA THR A 165 -10.60 -0.64 -25.43
C THR A 165 -9.85 0.21 -24.42
N LEU A 166 -10.54 1.20 -23.84
CA LEU A 166 -10.01 2.16 -22.87
C LEU A 166 -9.25 1.51 -21.69
N CYS A 167 -9.66 0.32 -21.24
CA CYS A 167 -8.93 -0.44 -20.22
C CYS A 167 -8.99 -1.95 -20.51
N ALA A 168 -7.95 -2.69 -20.10
CA ALA A 168 -7.91 -4.15 -20.15
C ALA A 168 -8.89 -4.79 -19.13
N LYS A 169 -10.03 -5.30 -19.63
CA LYS A 169 -11.11 -5.87 -18.79
C LYS A 169 -10.63 -6.97 -17.85
N LYS A 170 -9.80 -7.90 -18.35
CA LYS A 170 -9.28 -9.04 -17.55
C LYS A 170 -8.41 -8.59 -16.38
N ALA A 171 -7.55 -7.58 -16.59
CA ALA A 171 -6.76 -6.98 -15.52
C ALA A 171 -7.66 -6.30 -14.46
N ASN A 172 -8.66 -5.54 -14.90
CA ASN A 172 -9.62 -4.92 -13.98
C ASN A 172 -10.45 -5.94 -13.17
N MET A 173 -10.80 -7.10 -13.74
CA MET A 173 -11.49 -8.16 -13.00
C MET A 173 -10.66 -8.67 -11.80
N ARG A 174 -9.33 -8.73 -11.94
CA ARG A 174 -8.42 -9.11 -10.84
C ARG A 174 -8.46 -8.08 -9.71
N ALA A 175 -8.41 -6.79 -10.05
CA ALA A 175 -8.55 -5.68 -9.10
C ALA A 175 -9.89 -5.75 -8.35
N ILE A 176 -10.99 -5.89 -9.10
CA ILE A 176 -12.35 -5.97 -8.54
C ILE A 176 -12.48 -7.15 -7.56
N GLU A 177 -11.98 -8.33 -7.91
CA GLU A 177 -12.10 -9.51 -7.05
C GLU A 177 -11.31 -9.34 -5.74
N TYR A 178 -10.10 -8.79 -5.81
CA TYR A 178 -9.33 -8.44 -4.62
C TYR A 178 -10.05 -7.38 -3.77
N ASN A 179 -10.57 -6.32 -4.40
CA ASN A 179 -11.26 -5.22 -3.71
C ASN A 179 -12.52 -5.71 -2.96
N LYS A 180 -13.26 -6.68 -3.54
CA LYS A 180 -14.40 -7.35 -2.87
C LYS A 180 -13.97 -8.14 -1.62
N ILE A 181 -12.81 -8.80 -1.67
CA ILE A 181 -12.27 -9.53 -0.51
C ILE A 181 -11.80 -8.54 0.55
N LEU A 182 -11.06 -7.51 0.14
CA LEU A 182 -10.51 -6.48 1.02
C LEU A 182 -11.62 -5.77 1.81
N SER A 183 -12.69 -5.32 1.14
CA SER A 183 -13.80 -4.59 1.78
C SER A 183 -14.53 -5.41 2.84
N LYS A 184 -14.62 -6.74 2.65
CA LYS A 184 -15.20 -7.68 3.63
C LYS A 184 -14.22 -8.04 4.74
N MET A 185 -12.92 -8.01 4.45
CA MET A 185 -11.87 -8.39 5.38
C MET A 185 -11.57 -7.28 6.39
N LEU A 186 -11.40 -6.03 5.94
CA LEU A 186 -10.95 -4.92 6.81
C LEU A 186 -11.82 -4.71 8.07
N PRO A 187 -13.17 -4.79 8.02
CA PRO A 187 -13.98 -4.70 9.23
C PRO A 187 -13.68 -5.81 10.24
N LYS A 188 -13.45 -7.05 9.76
CA LYS A 188 -13.08 -8.20 10.60
C LYS A 188 -11.67 -8.06 11.19
N VAL A 189 -10.77 -7.45 10.44
CA VAL A 189 -9.43 -7.10 10.93
C VAL A 189 -9.55 -6.09 12.05
N GLN A 190 -10.27 -4.99 11.83
CA GLN A 190 -10.46 -3.93 12.82
C GLN A 190 -11.08 -4.47 14.12
N SER A 191 -12.09 -5.34 14.04
CA SER A 191 -12.71 -5.95 15.22
C SER A 191 -11.74 -6.82 16.03
N SER A 192 -10.71 -7.38 15.39
CA SER A 192 -9.65 -8.16 16.04
C SER A 192 -8.49 -7.31 16.59
N LEU A 193 -8.51 -6.00 16.36
CA LEU A 193 -7.44 -5.05 16.72
C LEU A 193 -8.01 -3.91 17.59
N PRO A 194 -8.15 -4.12 18.92
CA PRO A 194 -8.77 -3.16 19.82
C PRO A 194 -8.19 -1.75 19.73
N GLY A 195 -9.06 -0.73 19.73
CA GLY A 195 -8.66 0.67 19.65
C GLY A 195 -8.06 1.08 18.29
N SER A 196 -8.08 0.21 17.27
CA SER A 196 -7.71 0.59 15.91
C SER A 196 -8.88 1.24 15.15
N LYS A 197 -8.52 2.05 14.16
CA LYS A 197 -9.42 2.62 13.15
C LYS A 197 -8.81 2.34 11.78
N ILE A 198 -9.58 1.70 10.91
CA ILE A 198 -9.21 1.34 9.55
C ILE A 198 -10.26 1.93 8.62
N ALA A 199 -9.83 2.87 7.78
CA ALA A 199 -10.63 3.43 6.71
C ALA A 199 -10.20 2.82 5.36
N LEU A 200 -11.18 2.57 4.49
CA LEU A 200 -10.96 2.10 3.13
C LEU A 200 -11.10 3.27 2.16
N GLY A 201 -10.04 3.57 1.42
CA GLY A 201 -10.08 4.47 0.27
C GLY A 201 -10.43 3.72 -1.01
N ASP A 202 -11.32 4.28 -1.83
CA ASP A 202 -11.77 3.68 -3.08
C ASP A 202 -10.98 4.23 -4.28
N ALA A 203 -9.71 3.85 -4.36
CA ALA A 203 -8.81 4.23 -5.46
C ALA A 203 -9.31 3.69 -6.81
N TYR A 204 -9.94 2.50 -6.83
CA TYR A 204 -10.56 1.95 -8.05
C TYR A 204 -11.57 2.93 -8.64
N LYS A 205 -12.53 3.38 -7.83
CA LYS A 205 -13.57 4.30 -8.27
C LYS A 205 -12.98 5.62 -8.75
N VAL A 206 -12.09 6.24 -7.98
CA VAL A 206 -11.48 7.53 -8.35
C VAL A 206 -10.75 7.43 -9.70
N LEU A 207 -9.96 6.38 -9.91
CA LEU A 207 -9.24 6.20 -11.17
C LEU A 207 -10.18 5.88 -12.34
N MET A 208 -11.20 5.05 -12.13
CA MET A 208 -12.20 4.79 -13.17
C MET A 208 -12.99 6.04 -13.54
N ASP A 209 -13.38 6.86 -12.56
CA ASP A 209 -14.09 8.12 -12.79
C ASP A 209 -13.20 9.09 -13.58
N ALA A 210 -11.91 9.20 -13.25
CA ALA A 210 -10.96 10.03 -13.98
C ALA A 210 -10.75 9.55 -15.44
N VAL A 211 -10.66 8.24 -15.66
CA VAL A 211 -10.53 7.66 -17.00
C VAL A 211 -11.82 7.86 -17.82
N THR A 212 -12.98 7.79 -17.19
CA THR A 212 -14.29 7.91 -17.86
C THR A 212 -14.67 9.36 -18.12
N PHE A 213 -14.30 10.27 -17.21
CA PHE A 213 -14.67 11.68 -17.23
C PHE A 213 -13.45 12.60 -17.05
N PRO A 214 -12.45 12.54 -17.95
CA PRO A 214 -11.18 13.25 -17.77
C PRO A 214 -11.35 14.75 -17.54
N ALA A 215 -12.32 15.38 -18.22
CA ALA A 215 -12.61 16.81 -18.10
C ALA A 215 -13.01 17.27 -16.67
N LEU A 216 -13.43 16.36 -15.77
CA LEU A 216 -13.72 16.68 -14.37
C LEU A 216 -12.46 16.70 -13.48
N TYR A 217 -11.33 16.19 -13.99
CA TYR A 217 -10.11 15.94 -13.22
C TYR A 217 -8.90 16.75 -13.71
N GLY A 218 -9.04 17.51 -14.81
CA GLY A 218 -8.03 18.40 -15.39
C GLY A 218 -7.65 17.99 -16.80
#